data_AF-A0A838PJ40-F1
#
_entry.id   AF-A0A838PJ40-F1
#
_cell.length_a   1.000
_cell.length_b   1.000
_cell.length_c   1.000
_cell.angle_alpha   90.00
_cell.angle_beta   90.00
_cell.angle_gamma   90.00
#
_symmetry.space_group_name_H-M   'P 1'
#
loop_
_entity.id
_entity.type
_entity.pdbx_description
1 polymer ?
#
loop_
_entity_poly.entity_id
_entity_poly.type
_entity_poly.pdbx_seq_one_letter_code
_entity_poly.pdbx_strand_id
1 'polypeptide(L)'
;MIAAIKISDSLQQGFDAFFAFVPNLIAFLVILIVGYFVAKIVSKIVQKVAEKAGLDKALHESDAKQYVDRISPDASPSAAIGKVFFYIIFVFVLTAAIGALKIPAVTAFMNQVLAYLPNVIAAIVIFVVAAAIAGAVAAGVAKLLGDTPT
;
A
#
# COMPACT_ATOMS: atom_id res chain seq x y z
N MET A 1 -7.67 -31.63 45.12
CA MET A 1 -6.88 -30.44 45.53
C MET A 1 -5.88 -29.97 44.48
N ILE A 2 -5.06 -30.84 43.85
CA ILE A 2 -4.04 -30.43 42.85
C ILE A 2 -4.64 -29.79 41.58
N ALA A 3 -5.80 -30.25 41.11
CA ALA A 3 -6.46 -29.69 39.91
C ALA A 3 -7.03 -28.27 40.12
N ALA A 4 -7.57 -27.97 41.29
CA ALA A 4 -8.12 -26.64 41.60
C ALA A 4 -7.02 -25.56 41.72
N ILE A 5 -5.84 -25.94 42.22
CA ILE A 5 -4.65 -25.07 42.28
C ILE A 5 -4.18 -24.75 40.85
N LYS A 6 -4.03 -25.77 39.99
CA LYS A 6 -3.64 -25.58 38.57
C LYS A 6 -4.59 -24.70 37.76
N ILE A 7 -5.90 -24.83 37.98
CA ILE A 7 -6.91 -23.99 37.30
C ILE A 7 -6.81 -22.55 37.78
N SER A 8 -6.64 -22.33 39.10
CA SER A 8 -6.50 -20.99 39.67
C SER A 8 -5.22 -20.30 39.18
N ASP A 9 -4.10 -21.04 39.13
CA ASP A 9 -2.83 -20.53 38.62
C ASP A 9 -2.88 -20.20 37.12
N SER A 10 -3.56 -21.03 36.32
CA SER A 10 -3.74 -20.79 34.88
C SER A 10 -4.63 -19.57 34.60
N LEU A 11 -5.69 -19.39 35.40
CA LEU A 11 -6.54 -18.20 35.32
C LEU A 11 -5.77 -16.95 35.72
N GLN A 12 -4.99 -17.01 36.80
CA GLN A 12 -4.18 -15.88 37.26
C GLN A 12 -3.13 -15.48 36.23
N GLN A 13 -2.42 -16.45 35.62
CA GLN A 13 -1.49 -16.17 34.51
C GLN A 13 -2.21 -15.56 33.29
N GLY A 14 -3.43 -16.00 32.98
CA GLY A 14 -4.23 -15.41 31.91
C GLY A 14 -4.62 -13.96 32.19
N PHE A 15 -5.00 -13.65 33.43
CA PHE A 15 -5.28 -12.28 33.86
C PHE A 15 -4.04 -11.39 33.85
N ASP A 16 -2.90 -11.88 34.33
CA ASP A 16 -1.64 -11.14 34.31
C ASP A 16 -1.20 -10.83 32.87
N ALA A 17 -1.32 -11.81 31.96
CA ALA A 17 -1.03 -11.61 30.54
C ALA A 17 -1.99 -10.59 29.90
N PHE A 18 -3.28 -10.61 30.26
CA PHE A 18 -4.27 -9.65 29.77
C PHE A 18 -3.93 -8.22 30.21
N PHE A 19 -3.63 -8.01 31.50
CA PHE A 19 -3.27 -6.68 32.00
C PHE A 19 -1.93 -6.19 31.44
N ALA A 20 -0.97 -7.09 31.19
CA ALA A 20 0.28 -6.75 30.50
C ALA A 20 0.07 -6.37 29.02
N PHE A 21 -0.99 -6.84 28.38
CA PHE A 21 -1.32 -6.53 26.99
C PHE A 21 -1.97 -5.15 26.81
N VAL A 22 -2.74 -4.67 27.79
CA VAL A 22 -3.47 -3.39 27.67
C VAL A 22 -2.56 -2.19 27.35
N PRO A 23 -1.43 -1.96 28.04
CA PRO A 23 -0.50 -0.87 27.70
C PRO A 23 0.08 -1.01 26.27
N ASN A 24 0.40 -2.24 25.86
CA ASN A 24 0.93 -2.53 24.53
C ASN A 24 -0.12 -2.26 23.44
N LEU A 25 -1.39 -2.57 23.71
CA LEU A 25 -2.50 -2.26 22.82
C LEU A 25 -2.67 -0.75 22.65
N ILE A 26 -2.56 0.03 23.72
CA ILE A 26 -2.61 1.49 23.65
C ILE A 26 -1.47 2.01 22.77
N ALA A 27 -0.24 1.52 22.97
CA ALA A 27 0.90 1.89 22.14
C ALA A 27 0.68 1.54 20.65
N PHE A 28 0.17 0.35 20.36
CA PHE A 28 -0.22 -0.07 19.00
C PHE A 28 -1.21 0.90 18.36
N LEU A 29 -2.28 1.28 19.08
CA LEU A 29 -3.30 2.20 18.57
C LEU A 29 -2.73 3.60 18.33
N VAL A 30 -1.89 4.11 19.24
CA VAL A 30 -1.23 5.41 19.07
C VAL A 30 -0.35 5.41 17.82
N ILE A 31 0.47 4.37 17.63
CA ILE A 31 1.34 4.25 16.44
C ILE A 31 0.50 4.18 15.16
N LEU A 32 -0.60 3.42 15.15
CA LEU A 32 -1.49 3.35 14.00
C LEU A 32 -2.11 4.70 13.65
N ILE A 33 -2.62 5.42 14.66
CA ILE A 33 -3.26 6.72 14.46
C ILE A 33 -2.23 7.70 13.89
N VAL A 34 -1.08 7.86 14.55
CA VAL A 34 -0.03 8.78 14.10
C VAL A 34 0.49 8.40 12.71
N GLY A 35 0.80 7.13 12.52
CA GLY A 35 1.33 6.63 11.25
C GLY A 35 0.33 6.71 10.10
N TYR A 36 -0.98 6.56 10.35
CA TYR A 36 -2.02 6.80 9.34
C TYR A 36 -1.98 8.25 8.83
N PHE A 37 -1.86 9.24 9.73
CA PHE A 37 -1.75 10.64 9.32
C PHE A 37 -0.47 10.90 8.54
N VAL A 38 0.67 10.35 8.98
CA VAL A 38 1.95 10.47 8.26
C VAL A 38 1.83 9.86 6.86
N ALA A 39 1.33 8.63 6.74
CA ALA A 39 1.14 7.96 5.45
C ALA A 39 0.24 8.76 4.51
N LYS A 40 -0.84 9.34 5.05
CA LYS A 40 -1.78 10.19 4.29
C LYS A 40 -1.15 11.49 3.80
N ILE A 41 -0.27 12.09 4.59
CA ILE A 41 0.44 13.32 4.18
C ILE A 41 1.43 12.99 3.08
N VAL A 42 2.25 11.95 3.26
CA VAL A 42 3.24 11.55 2.27
C VAL A 42 2.58 11.13 0.96
N SER A 43 1.50 10.36 1.01
CA SER A 43 0.76 9.96 -0.21
C SER A 43 0.21 11.14 -0.99
N LYS A 44 -0.30 12.18 -0.31
CA LYS A 44 -0.73 13.42 -0.95
C LYS A 44 0.42 14.18 -1.61
N ILE A 45 1.61 14.17 -1.00
CA ILE A 45 2.79 14.80 -1.59
C ILE A 45 3.18 14.05 -2.88
N VAL A 46 3.24 12.72 -2.83
CA VAL A 46 3.54 11.88 -4.00
C VAL A 46 2.51 12.08 -5.10
N GLN A 47 1.22 12.09 -4.76
CA GLN A 47 0.14 12.38 -5.71
C GLN A 47 0.37 13.73 -6.40
N LYS A 48 0.62 14.81 -5.64
CA LYS A 48 0.87 16.15 -6.23
C LYS A 48 2.10 16.18 -7.13
N VAL A 49 3.14 15.42 -6.83
CA VAL A 49 4.32 15.30 -7.69
C VAL A 49 3.95 14.57 -8.99
N ALA A 50 3.17 13.49 -8.90
CA ALA A 50 2.66 12.75 -10.06
C ALA A 50 1.72 13.59 -10.95
N GLU A 51 0.85 14.41 -10.34
CA GLU A 51 0.01 15.39 -11.05
C GLU A 51 0.86 16.40 -11.82
N LYS A 52 1.90 16.95 -11.18
CA LYS A 52 2.84 17.90 -11.80
C LYS A 52 3.67 17.27 -12.93
N ALA A 53 3.96 15.97 -12.84
CA ALA A 53 4.62 15.23 -13.91
C ALA A 53 3.73 15.03 -15.15
N GLY A 54 2.45 15.44 -15.09
CA GLY A 54 1.55 15.42 -16.24
C GLY A 54 0.95 14.05 -16.54
N LEU A 55 1.02 13.09 -15.62
CA LEU A 55 0.48 11.74 -15.82
C LEU A 55 -1.02 11.73 -16.10
N ASP A 56 -1.77 12.61 -15.44
CA ASP A 56 -3.21 12.73 -15.64
C ASP A 56 -3.53 13.39 -16.99
N LYS A 57 -2.70 14.33 -17.44
CA LYS A 57 -2.82 14.94 -18.77
C LYS A 57 -2.52 13.91 -19.87
N ALA A 58 -1.49 13.09 -19.68
CA ALA A 58 -1.13 12.03 -20.62
C ALA A 58 -2.27 11.01 -20.80
N LEU A 59 -3.01 10.67 -19.73
CA LEU A 59 -4.21 9.83 -19.87
C LEU A 59 -5.33 10.58 -20.59
N HIS A 60 -5.59 11.84 -20.24
CA HIS A 60 -6.67 12.62 -20.84
C HIS A 60 -6.48 12.92 -22.33
N GLU A 61 -5.25 13.07 -22.78
CA GLU A 61 -4.90 13.31 -24.19
C GLU A 61 -4.79 12.02 -25.01
N SER A 62 -4.91 10.86 -24.36
CA SER A 62 -4.84 9.55 -25.03
C SER A 62 -6.22 9.01 -25.43
N ASP A 63 -6.28 8.27 -26.54
CA ASP A 63 -7.47 7.51 -26.94
C ASP A 63 -7.91 6.48 -25.87
N ALA A 64 -7.01 6.15 -24.93
CA ALA A 64 -7.30 5.28 -23.81
C ALA A 64 -8.29 5.90 -22.80
N LYS A 65 -8.48 7.23 -22.79
CA LYS A 65 -9.44 7.91 -21.90
C LYS A 65 -10.85 7.33 -22.05
N GLN A 66 -11.29 7.08 -23.28
CA GLN A 66 -12.66 6.59 -23.53
C GLN A 66 -12.88 5.16 -23.00
N TYR A 67 -11.84 4.33 -22.98
CA TYR A 67 -11.89 2.99 -22.41
C TYR A 67 -11.82 3.03 -20.88
N VAL A 68 -10.96 3.88 -20.33
CA VAL A 68 -10.78 4.01 -18.88
C VAL A 68 -12.02 4.64 -18.23
N ASP A 69 -12.59 5.70 -18.79
CA ASP A 69 -13.79 6.37 -18.27
C ASP A 69 -15.01 5.45 -18.22
N ARG A 70 -15.11 4.46 -19.13
CA ARG A 70 -16.19 3.46 -19.12
C ARG A 70 -16.09 2.50 -17.94
N ILE A 71 -14.88 2.26 -17.43
CA ILE A 71 -14.61 1.32 -16.33
C ILE A 71 -14.53 2.07 -14.99
N SER A 72 -13.88 3.22 -14.99
CA SER A 72 -13.67 4.08 -13.84
C SER A 72 -13.80 5.54 -14.28
N PRO A 73 -15.01 6.12 -14.17
CA PRO A 73 -15.21 7.55 -14.39
C PRO A 73 -14.25 8.36 -13.50
N ASP A 74 -13.65 9.42 -14.04
CA ASP A 74 -12.71 10.30 -13.34
C ASP A 74 -11.42 9.60 -12.83
N ALA A 75 -10.99 8.54 -13.50
CA ALA A 75 -9.74 7.87 -13.16
C ALA A 75 -8.54 8.84 -13.26
N SER A 76 -7.82 9.00 -12.15
CA SER A 76 -6.59 9.78 -12.09
C SER A 76 -5.40 8.85 -11.82
N PRO A 77 -4.48 8.67 -12.79
CA PRO A 77 -3.24 7.93 -12.59
C PRO A 77 -2.43 8.42 -11.39
N SER A 78 -2.36 9.74 -11.20
CA SER A 78 -1.66 10.36 -10.06
C SER A 78 -2.30 9.99 -8.73
N ALA A 79 -3.63 9.97 -8.63
CA ALA A 79 -4.35 9.53 -7.45
C ALA A 79 -4.14 8.02 -7.17
N ALA A 80 -4.11 7.20 -8.23
CA ALA A 80 -3.79 5.78 -8.09
C ALA A 80 -2.38 5.57 -7.53
N ILE A 81 -1.38 6.29 -8.05
CA ILE A 81 0.01 6.26 -7.53
C ILE A 81 0.04 6.70 -6.07
N GLY A 82 -0.59 7.82 -5.73
CA GLY A 82 -0.69 8.29 -4.35
C GLY A 82 -1.27 7.22 -3.42
N LYS A 83 -2.34 6.53 -3.85
CA LYS A 83 -2.97 5.45 -3.10
C LYS A 83 -2.06 4.23 -2.93
N VAL A 84 -1.30 3.85 -3.95
CA VAL A 84 -0.29 2.77 -3.83
C VAL A 84 0.77 3.12 -2.79
N PHE A 85 1.32 4.34 -2.84
CA PHE A 85 2.29 4.80 -1.85
C PHE A 85 1.72 4.89 -0.44
N PHE A 86 0.45 5.29 -0.30
CA PHE A 86 -0.24 5.23 0.99
C PHE A 86 -0.20 3.81 1.57
N TYR A 87 -0.59 2.80 0.81
CA TYR A 87 -0.59 1.41 1.29
C TYR A 87 0.82 0.91 1.59
N ILE A 88 1.81 1.22 0.76
CA ILE A 88 3.21 0.84 1.01
C ILE A 88 3.68 1.40 2.36
N ILE A 89 3.50 2.70 2.60
CA ILE A 89 3.91 3.34 3.85
C ILE A 89 3.10 2.79 5.02
N PHE A 90 1.80 2.58 4.83
CA PHE A 90 0.92 2.08 5.87
C PHE A 90 1.27 0.64 6.29
N VAL A 91 1.78 -0.20 5.39
CA VAL A 91 2.30 -1.53 5.74
C VAL A 91 3.49 -1.40 6.70
N PHE A 92 4.43 -0.48 6.47
CA PHE A 92 5.53 -0.24 7.42
C PHE A 92 5.03 0.24 8.79
N VAL A 93 4.05 1.16 8.79
CA VAL A 93 3.40 1.63 10.02
C VAL A 93 2.73 0.46 10.75
N LEU A 94 2.04 -0.41 10.02
CA LEU A 94 1.36 -1.58 10.57
C LEU A 94 2.37 -2.55 11.20
N THR A 95 3.52 -2.79 10.57
CA THR A 95 4.61 -3.57 11.18
C THR A 95 5.09 -2.95 12.48
N ALA A 96 5.36 -1.64 12.48
CA ALA A 96 5.80 -0.95 13.69
C ALA A 96 4.76 -1.02 14.81
N ALA A 97 3.48 -0.82 14.47
CA ALA A 97 2.38 -0.95 15.42
C ALA A 97 2.30 -2.37 15.98
N ILE A 98 2.27 -3.39 15.13
CA ILE A 98 2.22 -4.81 15.55
C ILE A 98 3.41 -5.17 16.44
N GLY A 99 4.60 -4.65 16.13
CA GLY A 99 5.78 -4.81 16.98
C GLY A 99 5.58 -4.28 18.41
N ALA A 100 4.75 -3.24 18.59
CA ALA A 100 4.40 -2.71 19.90
C ALA A 100 3.47 -3.64 20.71
N LEU A 101 2.71 -4.53 20.05
CA LEU A 101 1.89 -5.54 20.74
C LEU A 101 2.74 -6.61 21.45
N LYS A 102 4.03 -6.74 21.09
CA LYS A 102 4.97 -7.73 21.64
C LYS A 102 4.51 -9.18 21.48
N ILE A 103 3.77 -9.49 20.40
CA ILE A 103 3.34 -10.85 20.07
C ILE A 103 4.24 -11.41 18.95
N PRO A 104 5.21 -12.30 19.26
CA PRO A 104 6.22 -12.73 18.28
C PRO A 104 5.63 -13.36 17.02
N ALA A 105 4.56 -14.14 17.15
CA ALA A 105 3.91 -14.80 16.03
C ALA A 105 3.35 -13.78 15.01
N VAL A 106 2.72 -12.70 15.48
CA VAL A 106 2.12 -11.67 14.62
C VAL A 106 3.21 -10.81 13.98
N THR A 107 4.25 -10.46 14.74
CA THR A 107 5.41 -9.72 14.20
C THR A 107 6.15 -10.54 13.14
N ALA A 108 6.34 -11.85 13.37
CA ALA A 108 6.99 -12.73 12.40
C ALA A 108 6.20 -12.83 11.09
N PHE A 109 4.88 -12.96 11.16
CA PHE A 109 4.01 -12.91 9.99
C PHE A 109 4.14 -11.58 9.23
N MET A 110 4.13 -10.45 9.95
CA MET A 110 4.23 -9.14 9.30
C MET A 110 5.61 -8.91 8.66
N ASN A 111 6.67 -9.47 9.23
CA ASN A 111 8.00 -9.47 8.60
C ASN A 111 8.01 -10.28 7.29
N GLN A 112 7.26 -11.38 7.20
CA GLN A 112 7.09 -12.11 5.94
C GLN A 112 6.34 -11.25 4.91
N VAL A 113 5.28 -10.54 5.32
CA VAL A 113 4.58 -9.59 4.44
C VAL A 113 5.53 -8.51 3.91
N LEU A 114 6.38 -7.93 4.78
CA LEU A 114 7.40 -6.97 4.35
C LEU A 114 8.44 -7.58 3.40
N ALA A 115 8.78 -8.87 3.55
CA ALA A 115 9.70 -9.55 2.65
C ALA A 115 9.14 -9.71 1.22
N TYR A 116 7.83 -9.55 1.00
CA TYR A 116 7.25 -9.47 -0.34
C TYR A 116 7.37 -8.08 -0.96
N LEU A 117 7.64 -7.03 -0.19
CA LEU A 117 7.69 -5.66 -0.70
C LEU A 117 8.74 -5.45 -1.81
N PRO A 118 9.95 -6.04 -1.75
CA PRO A 118 10.88 -6.00 -2.89
C PRO A 118 10.28 -6.52 -4.19
N ASN A 119 9.47 -7.60 -4.13
CA ASN A 119 8.79 -8.16 -5.29
C ASN A 119 7.70 -7.22 -5.81
N VAL A 120 6.99 -6.53 -4.91
CA VAL A 120 6.00 -5.50 -5.31
C VAL A 120 6.69 -4.34 -6.02
N ILE A 121 7.83 -3.87 -5.51
CA ILE A 121 8.62 -2.82 -6.17
C ILE A 121 9.07 -3.30 -7.56
N ALA A 122 9.60 -4.52 -7.66
CA ALA A 122 9.98 -5.11 -8.94
C ALA A 122 8.80 -5.18 -9.91
N ALA A 123 7.61 -5.60 -9.44
CA ALA A 123 6.40 -5.64 -10.25
C ALA A 123 5.99 -4.27 -10.77
N ILE A 124 6.07 -3.22 -9.93
CA ILE A 124 5.79 -1.83 -10.35
C ILE A 124 6.79 -1.39 -11.43
N VAL A 125 8.09 -1.65 -11.24
CA VAL A 125 9.13 -1.31 -12.22
C VAL A 125 8.88 -2.02 -13.56
N ILE A 126 8.62 -3.33 -13.52
CA ILE A 126 8.30 -4.13 -14.71
C ILE A 126 7.06 -3.57 -15.41
N PHE A 127 6.01 -3.24 -14.66
CA PHE A 127 4.79 -2.66 -15.20
C PHE A 127 5.04 -1.32 -15.90
N VAL A 128 5.82 -0.42 -15.29
CA VAL A 128 6.18 0.88 -15.87
C VAL A 128 6.98 0.70 -17.16
N VAL A 129 7.97 -0.20 -17.16
CA VAL A 129 8.78 -0.48 -18.36
C VAL A 129 7.93 -1.09 -19.48
N ALA A 130 7.06 -2.05 -19.17
CA ALA A 130 6.15 -2.65 -20.13
C ALA A 130 5.20 -1.60 -20.74
N ALA A 131 4.63 -0.72 -19.91
CA ALA A 131 3.78 0.36 -20.38
C ALA A 131 4.53 1.36 -21.29
N ALA A 132 5.77 1.71 -20.95
CA ALA A 132 6.61 2.58 -21.77
C ALA A 132 6.90 1.96 -23.16
N ILE A 133 7.24 0.66 -23.19
CA ILE A 133 7.47 -0.07 -24.45
C ILE A 133 6.18 -0.15 -25.28
N ALA A 134 5.05 -0.48 -24.66
CA ALA A 134 3.76 -0.53 -25.34
C ALA A 134 3.39 0.82 -25.97
N GLY A 135 3.60 1.92 -25.23
CA GLY A 135 3.40 3.28 -25.74
C GLY A 135 4.30 3.61 -26.92
N ALA A 136 5.59 3.24 -26.87
CA ALA A 136 6.53 3.46 -27.96
C ALA A 136 6.13 2.67 -29.23
N VAL A 137 5.68 1.42 -29.06
CA VAL A 137 5.20 0.59 -30.18
C VAL A 137 3.93 1.19 -30.80
N ALA A 138 2.95 1.59 -29.98
CA ALA A 138 1.72 2.19 -30.45
C ALA A 138 1.99 3.49 -31.24
N ALA A 139 2.86 4.35 -30.73
CA ALA A 139 3.28 5.56 -31.43
C ALA A 139 3.97 5.26 -32.76
N GLY A 140 4.81 4.21 -32.80
CA GLY A 140 5.46 3.74 -34.02
C GLY A 140 4.45 3.27 -35.08
N VAL A 141 3.48 2.44 -34.68
CA VAL A 141 2.42 1.95 -35.58
C VAL A 141 1.54 3.09 -36.07
N ALA A 142 1.13 4.01 -35.18
CA ALA A 142 0.33 5.18 -35.56
C ALA A 142 1.04 6.06 -36.59
N LYS A 143 2.36 6.24 -36.47
CA LYS A 143 3.15 7.02 -37.43
C LYS A 143 3.27 6.34 -38.81
N LEU A 144 3.26 5.01 -38.85
CA LEU A 144 3.33 4.24 -40.10
C LEU A 144 1.97 4.11 -40.80
N LEU A 145 0.87 4.16 -40.05
CA LEU A 145 -0.49 4.06 -40.59
C LEU A 145 -1.16 5.43 -40.83
N GLY A 146 -0.67 6.50 -40.19
CA GLY A 146 -1.22 7.85 -40.25
C GLY A 146 -0.89 8.66 -41.52
N ASP A 147 -0.08 8.11 -42.43
CA ASP A 147 0.35 8.80 -43.66
C ASP A 147 -0.52 8.44 -44.88
N THR A 148 -1.81 8.11 -44.67
CA THR A 148 -2.76 8.03 -45.79
C THR A 148 -3.45 9.39 -45.92
N PRO A 149 -3.11 10.19 -46.96
CA PRO A 149 -3.87 11.39 -47.27
C PRO A 149 -5.23 10.95 -47.83
N THR A 150 -6.29 11.28 -47.10
CA THR A 150 -7.63 11.46 -47.68
C THR A 150 -8.11 12.84 -47.30
#